data_AF-A0A2D9NK19-F1
#
_entry.id   AF-A0A2D9NK19-F1
#
_cell.length_a   1.000
_cell.length_b   1.000
_cell.length_c   1.000
_cell.angle_alpha   90.00
_cell.angle_beta   90.00
_cell.angle_gamma   90.00
#
_symmetry.space_group_name_H-M   'P 1'
#
loop_
_entity.id
_entity.type
_entity.pdbx_description
1 polymer ?
#
loop_
_entity_poly.entity_id
_entity_poly.type
_entity_poly.pdbx_seq_one_letter_code
_entity_poly.pdbx_strand_id
1 'polypeptide(L)'
;VTRWGDYLDHTFDRLLDATWIICIAGSVFVNDLVLGLSAAWLTLLGSYMGTQAQAVAGTRNYRGFSRADRTVLSIVAIFAMSVMLYMDKYSWGEFPAPFEHISINPLSIVIFISAIGGLWTFLIRFIQARDKIKQIDEEDPLPQNNTQDE
;
A
#
# COMPACT_ATOMS: atom_id res chain seq x y z
N VAL A 1 21.73 -4.27 14.88
CA VAL A 1 20.90 -4.75 13.74
C VAL A 1 21.84 -5.12 12.61
N THR A 2 21.70 -6.31 12.01
CA THR A 2 22.51 -6.73 10.86
C THR A 2 21.83 -6.29 9.55
N ARG A 3 22.61 -6.12 8.48
CA ARG A 3 22.05 -5.82 7.14
C ARG A 3 21.05 -6.90 6.68
N TRP A 4 21.37 -8.16 6.99
CA TRP A 4 20.47 -9.29 6.75
C TRP A 4 19.16 -9.16 7.54
N GLY A 5 19.23 -8.80 8.82
CA GLY A 5 18.05 -8.61 9.67
C GLY A 5 17.13 -7.50 9.17
N ASP A 6 17.68 -6.34 8.80
CA ASP A 6 16.90 -5.20 8.26
C ASP A 6 16.23 -5.56 6.92
N TYR A 7 16.92 -6.29 6.05
CA TYR A 7 16.35 -6.79 4.80
C TYR A 7 15.21 -7.79 5.04
N LEU A 8 15.40 -8.71 5.99
CA LEU A 8 14.43 -9.74 6.33
C LEU A 8 13.16 -9.14 6.95
N ASP A 9 13.33 -8.21 7.90
CA ASP A 9 12.24 -7.48 8.56
C ASP A 9 11.38 -6.73 7.53
N HIS A 10 12.02 -5.91 6.67
CA HIS A 10 11.31 -5.21 5.60
C HIS A 10 10.63 -6.14 4.58
N THR A 11 11.16 -7.35 4.37
CA THR A 11 10.58 -8.33 3.45
C THR A 11 9.30 -8.92 4.05
N PHE A 12 9.36 -9.41 5.28
CA PHE A 12 8.19 -9.98 5.95
C PHE A 12 7.13 -8.93 6.26
N ASP A 13 7.53 -7.69 6.55
CA ASP A 13 6.61 -6.58 6.69
C ASP A 13 5.69 -6.41 5.48
N ARG A 14 6.25 -6.45 4.26
CA ARG A 14 5.47 -6.31 3.01
C ARG A 14 4.58 -7.52 2.76
N LEU A 15 5.11 -8.71 3.03
CA LEU A 15 4.35 -9.96 2.86
C LEU A 15 3.15 -9.98 3.80
N LEU A 16 3.35 -9.62 5.07
CA LEU A 16 2.28 -9.52 6.05
C LEU A 16 1.29 -8.43 5.64
N ASP A 17 1.75 -7.21 5.35
CA ASP A 17 0.87 -6.11 4.94
C ASP A 17 -0.10 -6.53 3.81
N ALA A 18 0.38 -7.24 2.78
CA ALA A 18 -0.46 -7.75 1.70
C ALA A 18 -1.37 -8.91 2.14
N THR A 19 -0.83 -9.85 2.92
CA THR A 19 -1.57 -11.03 3.42
C THR A 19 -2.75 -10.61 4.27
N TRP A 20 -2.56 -9.67 5.20
CA TRP A 20 -3.62 -9.17 6.08
C TRP A 20 -4.77 -8.54 5.28
N ILE A 21 -4.46 -7.72 4.28
CA ILE A 21 -5.46 -7.10 3.39
C ILE A 21 -6.28 -8.18 2.66
N ILE A 22 -5.60 -9.18 2.10
CA ILE A 22 -6.26 -10.28 1.37
C ILE A 22 -7.14 -11.11 2.31
N CYS A 23 -6.65 -11.46 3.51
CA CYS A 23 -7.42 -12.23 4.49
C CYS A 23 -8.67 -11.50 4.97
N ILE A 24 -8.58 -10.18 5.23
CA ILE A 24 -9.73 -9.37 5.64
C ILE A 24 -10.75 -9.29 4.49
N ALA A 25 -10.29 -9.07 3.25
CA ALA A 25 -11.17 -8.98 2.09
C ALA A 25 -11.83 -10.31 1.70
N GLY A 26 -11.14 -11.43 1.90
CA GLY A 26 -11.68 -12.78 1.71
C GLY A 26 -12.53 -13.29 2.87
N SER A 27 -12.64 -12.53 3.97
CA SER A 27 -13.49 -12.91 5.10
C SER A 27 -14.97 -12.84 4.73
N VAL A 28 -15.82 -13.54 5.51
CA VAL A 28 -17.28 -13.53 5.35
C VAL A 28 -17.91 -12.13 5.43
N PHE A 29 -17.18 -11.16 5.98
CA PHE A 29 -17.67 -9.79 6.15
C PHE A 29 -17.49 -8.92 4.90
N VAL A 30 -16.53 -9.25 4.04
CA VAL A 30 -16.27 -8.48 2.81
C VAL A 30 -16.58 -9.32 1.58
N ASN A 31 -16.17 -10.59 1.58
CA ASN A 31 -16.42 -11.58 0.54
C ASN A 31 -16.08 -11.10 -0.88
N ASP A 32 -15.03 -10.28 -1.01
CA ASP A 32 -14.56 -9.77 -2.30
C ASP A 32 -13.03 -9.89 -2.38
N LEU A 33 -12.59 -11.01 -2.94
CA LEU A 33 -11.17 -11.31 -3.12
C LEU A 33 -10.54 -10.41 -4.20
N VAL A 34 -11.30 -9.97 -5.21
CA VAL A 34 -10.77 -9.12 -6.29
C VAL A 34 -10.41 -7.75 -5.75
N LEU A 35 -11.27 -7.17 -4.91
CA LEU A 35 -10.99 -5.95 -4.17
C LEU A 35 -9.78 -6.13 -3.25
N GLY A 36 -9.72 -7.23 -2.50
CA GLY A 36 -8.58 -7.56 -1.62
C GLY A 36 -7.24 -7.64 -2.35
N LEU A 37 -7.19 -8.38 -3.46
CA LEU A 37 -6.01 -8.51 -4.30
C LEU A 37 -5.60 -7.17 -4.91
N SER A 38 -6.57 -6.37 -5.36
CA SER A 38 -6.32 -5.02 -5.90
C SER A 38 -5.73 -4.09 -4.84
N ALA A 39 -6.29 -4.11 -3.62
CA ALA A 39 -5.81 -3.32 -2.50
C ALA A 39 -4.38 -3.72 -2.08
N ALA A 40 -4.13 -5.03 -1.99
CA ALA A 40 -2.81 -5.56 -1.67
C ALA A 40 -1.78 -5.23 -2.76
N TRP A 41 -2.16 -5.31 -4.03
CA TRP A 41 -1.29 -4.94 -5.15
C TRP A 41 -0.91 -3.45 -5.12
N LEU A 42 -1.88 -2.55 -4.95
CA LEU A 42 -1.63 -1.11 -4.82
C LEU A 42 -0.73 -0.78 -3.62
N THR A 43 -0.93 -1.50 -2.52
CA THR A 43 -0.10 -1.39 -1.32
C THR A 43 1.34 -1.81 -1.60
N LEU A 44 1.55 -2.94 -2.29
CA LEU A 44 2.87 -3.42 -2.69
C LEU A 44 3.54 -2.48 -3.67
N LEU A 45 2.81 -1.91 -4.64
CA LEU A 45 3.34 -0.90 -5.57
C LEU A 45 3.87 0.34 -4.83
N GLY A 46 3.12 0.84 -3.84
CA GLY A 46 3.59 1.94 -2.99
C GLY A 46 4.88 1.61 -2.23
N SER A 47 5.00 0.37 -1.74
CA SER A 47 6.23 -0.11 -1.08
C SER A 47 7.39 -0.26 -2.07
N TYR A 48 7.13 -0.82 -3.25
CA TYR A 48 8.12 -1.02 -4.31
C TYR A 48 8.71 0.31 -4.77
N MET A 49 7.87 1.31 -5.00
CA MET A 49 8.30 2.65 -5.39
C MET A 49 9.25 3.28 -4.35
N GLY A 50 9.03 3.00 -3.05
CA GLY A 50 9.94 3.42 -1.99
C GLY A 50 11.33 2.81 -2.12
N THR A 51 11.42 1.50 -2.39
CA THR A 51 12.72 0.84 -2.61
C THR A 51 13.38 1.26 -3.92
N GLN A 52 12.60 1.48 -4.97
CA GLN A 52 13.13 1.93 -6.26
C GLN A 52 13.73 3.33 -6.15
N ALA A 53 13.03 4.25 -5.47
CA ALA A 53 13.53 5.60 -5.21
C ALA A 53 14.84 5.58 -4.40
N GLN A 54 14.94 4.68 -3.41
CA GLN A 54 16.17 4.54 -2.63
C GLN A 54 17.32 3.91 -3.45
N ALA A 55 17.02 2.96 -4.33
CA ALA A 55 18.01 2.31 -5.18
C ALA A 55 18.57 3.25 -6.26
N VAL A 56 17.73 4.11 -6.84
CA VAL A 56 18.12 5.01 -7.94
C VAL A 56 18.63 6.36 -7.43
N ALA A 57 17.92 6.99 -6.49
CA ALA A 57 18.21 8.35 -6.05
C ALA A 57 18.87 8.43 -4.66
N GLY A 58 19.11 7.30 -3.99
CA GLY A 58 19.71 7.26 -2.65
C GLY A 58 18.87 7.90 -1.53
N THR A 59 17.64 8.33 -1.81
CA THR A 59 16.78 9.06 -0.86
C THR A 59 15.74 8.16 -0.21
N ARG A 60 15.48 8.38 1.09
CA ARG A 60 14.39 7.71 1.82
C ARG A 60 13.11 8.53 1.68
N ASN A 61 12.05 7.91 1.17
CA ASN A 61 10.75 8.55 1.02
C ASN A 61 9.71 7.95 1.98
N TYR A 62 9.25 8.76 2.94
CA TYR A 62 8.26 8.37 3.95
C TYR A 62 6.86 8.94 3.72
N ARG A 63 6.63 9.69 2.63
CA ARG A 63 5.31 10.29 2.37
C ARG A 63 4.31 9.22 1.91
N GLY A 64 3.03 9.50 2.17
CA GLY A 64 1.89 8.66 1.80
C GLY A 64 1.23 7.99 2.99
N PHE A 65 0.34 7.05 2.69
CA PHE A 65 -0.33 6.19 3.65
C PHE A 65 0.66 5.13 4.16
N SER A 66 1.14 5.32 5.39
CA SER A 66 2.26 4.55 5.91
C SER A 66 1.83 3.13 6.32
N ARG A 67 2.82 2.31 6.70
CA ARG A 67 2.56 1.01 7.32
C ARG A 67 1.85 1.15 8.66
N ALA A 68 2.28 2.09 9.50
CA ALA A 68 1.65 2.32 10.79
C ALA A 68 0.18 2.70 10.63
N ASP A 69 -0.14 3.59 9.68
CA ASP A 69 -1.52 4.02 9.41
C ASP A 69 -2.40 2.83 8.99
N ARG A 70 -1.89 1.96 8.10
CA ARG A 70 -2.56 0.72 7.67
C ARG A 70 -2.86 -0.21 8.83
N THR A 71 -1.85 -0.48 9.66
CA THR A 71 -1.99 -1.39 10.81
C THR A 71 -2.98 -0.83 11.82
N VAL A 72 -2.87 0.46 12.18
CA VAL A 72 -3.78 1.09 13.15
C VAL A 72 -5.22 1.07 12.64
N LEU A 73 -5.45 1.45 11.37
CA LEU A 73 -6.79 1.42 10.80
C LEU A 73 -7.37 0.00 10.74
N SER A 74 -6.54 -1.01 10.44
CA SER A 74 -6.98 -2.41 10.43
C SER A 74 -7.39 -2.88 11.83
N ILE A 75 -6.60 -2.54 12.86
CA ILE A 75 -6.92 -2.87 14.25
C ILE A 75 -8.22 -2.19 14.68
N VAL A 76 -8.38 -0.89 14.37
CA VAL A 76 -9.61 -0.14 14.67
C VAL A 76 -10.81 -0.74 13.95
N ALA A 77 -10.67 -1.14 12.69
CA ALA A 77 -11.74 -1.76 11.92
C ALA A 77 -12.16 -3.12 12.49
N ILE A 78 -11.20 -3.96 12.89
CA ILE A 78 -11.48 -5.25 13.54
C ILE A 78 -12.20 -5.03 14.87
N PHE A 79 -11.74 -4.08 15.68
CA PHE A 79 -12.39 -3.73 16.93
C PHE A 79 -13.82 -3.22 16.72
N ALA A 80 -14.01 -2.28 15.80
CA ALA A 80 -15.32 -1.75 15.44
C ALA A 80 -16.27 -2.83 14.92
N MET A 81 -15.76 -3.77 14.11
CA MET A 81 -16.54 -4.91 13.63
C MET A 81 -16.96 -5.82 14.79
N SER A 82 -16.06 -6.04 15.75
CA SER A 82 -16.36 -6.83 16.96
C SER A 82 -17.49 -6.20 17.79
N VAL A 83 -17.48 -4.87 17.93
CA VAL A 83 -18.55 -4.12 18.61
C VAL A 83 -19.87 -4.23 17.83
N MET A 84 -19.85 -4.13 16.50
CA MET A 84 -21.07 -4.29 15.69
C MET A 84 -21.69 -5.68 15.86
N LEU A 85 -20.86 -6.73 15.82
CA LEU A 85 -21.31 -8.10 16.04
C LEU A 85 -21.90 -8.30 17.44
N TYR A 86 -21.30 -7.68 18.47
CA TYR A 86 -21.86 -7.70 19.82
C TYR A 86 -23.25 -7.03 19.91
N MET A 87 -23.52 -6.04 19.06
CA MET A 87 -24.82 -5.37 18.94
C MET A 87 -25.78 -6.06 17.96
N ASP A 88 -25.46 -7.28 17.50
CA ASP A 88 -26.21 -8.04 16.48
C ASP A 88 -26.41 -7.27 15.16
N LYS A 89 -25.41 -6.46 14.78
CA LYS A 89 -25.35 -5.75 13.51
C LYS A 89 -24.21 -6.29 12.65
N TYR A 90 -24.50 -6.53 11.37
CA TYR A 90 -23.54 -7.12 10.42
C TYR A 90 -23.09 -6.14 9.34
N SER A 91 -23.94 -5.18 8.97
CA SER A 91 -23.63 -4.14 7.98
C SER A 91 -24.49 -2.89 8.22
N TRP A 92 -24.08 -1.77 7.64
CA TRP A 92 -24.85 -0.52 7.60
C TRP A 92 -25.60 -0.32 6.27
N GLY A 93 -25.45 -1.25 5.33
CA GLY A 93 -25.99 -1.17 3.97
C GLY A 93 -25.01 -1.76 2.96
N GLU A 94 -25.16 -1.38 1.70
CA GLU A 94 -24.32 -1.80 0.57
C GLU A 94 -23.64 -0.58 -0.05
N PHE A 95 -22.45 -0.77 -0.63
CA PHE A 95 -21.76 0.32 -1.34
C PHE A 95 -22.57 0.73 -2.59
N PRO A 96 -22.43 1.98 -3.06
CA PRO A 96 -23.04 2.39 -4.32
C PRO A 96 -22.40 1.68 -5.52
N ALA A 97 -23.08 1.69 -6.67
CA ALA A 97 -22.52 1.25 -7.95
C ALA A 97 -21.09 1.81 -8.17
N PRO A 98 -20.13 0.99 -8.63
CA PRO A 98 -20.26 -0.39 -9.11
C PRO A 98 -20.07 -1.48 -8.04
N PHE A 99 -20.06 -1.15 -6.74
CA PHE A 99 -19.69 -2.08 -5.66
C PHE A 99 -20.88 -2.56 -4.81
N GLU A 100 -22.08 -2.59 -5.39
CA GLU A 100 -23.33 -2.94 -4.69
C GLU A 100 -23.30 -4.32 -4.04
N HIS A 101 -22.51 -5.26 -4.56
CA HIS A 101 -22.33 -6.59 -3.97
C HIS A 101 -21.52 -6.62 -2.67
N ILE A 102 -20.94 -5.49 -2.26
CA ILE A 102 -20.13 -5.39 -1.04
C ILE A 102 -20.93 -4.69 0.06
N SER A 103 -21.07 -5.38 1.20
CA SER A 103 -21.68 -4.80 2.40
C SER A 103 -20.79 -3.73 3.02
N ILE A 104 -21.36 -2.59 3.40
CA ILE A 104 -20.68 -1.54 4.16
C ILE A 104 -20.57 -1.98 5.62
N ASN A 105 -19.34 -2.20 6.06
CA ASN A 105 -18.98 -2.45 7.45
C ASN A 105 -17.52 -1.97 7.67
N PRO A 106 -17.03 -1.94 8.92
CA PRO A 106 -15.69 -1.45 9.21
C PRO A 106 -14.58 -2.15 8.41
N LEU A 107 -14.72 -3.46 8.16
CA LEU A 107 -13.72 -4.25 7.44
C LEU A 107 -13.72 -3.93 5.94
N SER A 108 -14.88 -3.83 5.29
CA SER A 108 -14.93 -3.46 3.88
C SER A 108 -14.44 -2.02 3.66
N ILE A 109 -14.76 -1.11 4.58
CA ILE A 109 -14.25 0.27 4.58
C ILE A 109 -12.72 0.30 4.65
N VAL A 110 -12.08 -0.48 5.54
CA VAL A 110 -10.62 -0.45 5.65
C VAL A 110 -9.92 -1.01 4.42
N ILE A 111 -10.53 -1.98 3.73
CA ILE A 111 -10.01 -2.48 2.45
C ILE A 111 -10.06 -1.39 1.37
N PHE A 112 -11.19 -0.66 1.26
CA PHE A 112 -11.30 0.47 0.33
C PHE A 112 -10.29 1.58 0.64
N ILE A 113 -10.17 1.97 1.91
CA ILE A 113 -9.17 2.96 2.34
C ILE A 113 -7.76 2.46 2.01
N SER A 114 -7.49 1.17 2.18
CA SER A 114 -6.18 0.58 1.85
C SER A 114 -5.88 0.60 0.35
N ALA A 115 -6.85 0.31 -0.50
CA ALA A 115 -6.70 0.41 -1.95
C ALA A 115 -6.39 1.87 -2.36
N ILE A 116 -7.21 2.82 -1.93
CA ILE A 116 -7.05 4.24 -2.28
C ILE A 116 -5.74 4.79 -1.71
N GLY A 117 -5.44 4.47 -0.44
CA GLY A 117 -4.21 4.88 0.23
C GLY A 117 -2.95 4.29 -0.42
N GLY A 118 -3.00 3.03 -0.87
CA GLY A 118 -1.93 2.40 -1.63
C GLY A 118 -1.66 3.12 -2.97
N LEU A 119 -2.72 3.40 -3.74
CA LEU A 119 -2.64 4.16 -4.99
C LEU A 119 -2.07 5.57 -4.76
N TRP A 120 -2.60 6.29 -3.77
CA TRP A 120 -2.12 7.62 -3.40
C TRP A 120 -0.63 7.60 -3.04
N THR A 121 -0.21 6.63 -2.22
CA THR A 121 1.18 6.46 -1.80
C THR A 121 2.10 6.21 -2.99
N PHE A 122 1.69 5.33 -3.90
CA PHE A 122 2.41 5.07 -5.14
C PHE A 122 2.62 6.36 -5.94
N LEU A 123 1.54 7.12 -6.20
CA LEU A 123 1.60 8.34 -7.00
C LEU A 123 2.49 9.42 -6.37
N ILE A 124 2.33 9.67 -5.07
CA ILE A 124 3.12 10.67 -4.36
C ILE A 124 4.60 10.30 -4.32
N ARG A 125 4.92 9.02 -4.12
CA ARG A 125 6.31 8.54 -4.12
C ARG A 125 6.91 8.60 -5.51
N PHE A 126 6.14 8.29 -6.55
CA PHE A 126 6.57 8.38 -7.93
C PHE A 126 6.93 9.83 -8.33
N ILE A 127 6.06 10.79 -8.03
CA ILE A 127 6.30 12.21 -8.33
C ILE A 127 7.58 12.70 -7.64
N GLN A 128 7.76 12.36 -6.36
CA GLN A 128 8.95 12.76 -5.61
C GLN A 128 10.23 12.09 -6.11
N ALA A 129 10.16 10.81 -6.46
CA ALA A 129 11.29 10.10 -7.05
C ALA A 129 11.70 10.77 -8.38
N ARG A 130 10.73 11.08 -9.25
CA ARG A 130 10.98 11.79 -10.51
C ARG A 130 11.67 13.12 -10.30
N ASP A 131 11.15 13.94 -9.39
CA ASP A 131 11.70 15.30 -9.17
C ASP A 131 13.14 15.21 -8.62
N LYS A 132 13.43 14.23 -7.77
CA LYS A 132 14.78 14.03 -7.24
C LYS A 132 15.75 13.44 -8.27
N ILE A 133 15.30 12.49 -9.08
CA ILE A 133 16.13 11.89 -10.15
C ILE A 133 16.53 12.98 -11.14
N LYS A 134 15.60 13.83 -11.57
CA LYS A 134 15.92 14.96 -12.46
C LYS A 134 16.97 15.90 -11.87
N GLN A 135 16.87 16.19 -10.57
CA GLN A 135 17.89 17.00 -9.89
C GLN A 135 19.26 16.31 -9.91
N ILE A 136 19.31 14.99 -9.68
CA ILE A 136 20.57 14.23 -9.74
C ILE A 136 21.13 14.22 -11.16
N ASP A 137 20.30 14.02 -12.18
CA ASP A 137 20.74 14.04 -13.58
C ASP A 137 21.27 15.42 -14.02
N GLU A 138 20.74 16.51 -13.44
CA GLU A 138 21.25 17.88 -13.68
C GLU A 138 22.58 18.15 -12.96
N GLU A 139 22.76 17.60 -11.76
CA GLU A 139 23.96 17.82 -10.92
C GLU A 139 25.11 16.86 -11.28
N ASP A 140 24.81 15.61 -11.66
CA ASP A 140 25.73 14.52 -11.96
C ASP A 140 25.17 13.63 -13.09
N PRO A 141 25.26 14.06 -14.36
CA PRO A 141 24.67 13.35 -15.47
C PRO A 141 25.36 12.00 -15.69
N LEU A 142 24.56 10.96 -15.98
CA LEU A 142 25.09 9.64 -16.32
C LEU A 142 26.04 9.73 -17.52
N PRO A 143 27.16 8.97 -17.50
CA PRO A 143 28.09 8.93 -18.62
C PRO A 143 27.36 8.50 -19.89
N GLN A 144 27.28 9.41 -20.86
CA GLN A 144 26.73 9.14 -22.18
C GLN A 144 27.77 8.30 -22.94
N ASN A 145 27.43 7.07 -23.32
CA ASN A 145 28.25 6.27 -24.25
C ASN A 145 28.12 6.86 -25.67
N ASN A 146 28.69 8.04 -25.89
CA ASN A 146 29.00 8.52 -27.24
C ASN A 146 30.43 8.08 -27.57
N THR A 147 30.57 6.78 -27.85
CA THR A 147 31.62 6.26 -28.71
C THR A 147 30.96 5.81 -30.01
N GLN A 148 30.52 6.80 -30.79
CA GLN A 148 30.59 6.73 -32.24
C GLN A 148 31.81 7.56 -32.65
N ASP A 149 33.00 7.02 -32.39
CA ASP A 149 34.19 7.40 -33.13
C ASP A 149 34.40 6.29 -34.17
N GLU A 150 33.80 6.49 -35.35
CA GLU A 150 34.22 5.84 -36.61
C GLU A 150 35.53 6.44 -37.10
#